data_AF-X1ALD6-F1
#
_entry.id   AF-X1ALD6-F1
#
_cell.length_a   1.000
_cell.length_b   1.000
_cell.length_c   1.000
_cell.angle_alpha   90.00
_cell.angle_beta   90.00
_cell.angle_gamma   90.00
#
_symmetry.space_group_name_H-M   'P 1'
#
loop_
_entity.id
_entity.type
_entity.pdbx_description
1 polymer ?
#
loop_
_entity_poly.entity_id
_entity_poly.type
_entity_poly.pdbx_seq_one_letter_code
_entity_poly.pdbx_strand_id
1 'polypeptide(L)'
;LGKVTSESYDVVERYYNLKKKLLNLQELHMSDLYCPVGEISTKYTYEEAMDLIKIVNEKFHPEFKDIIQKTHELQHIDVTPRKGKNRGAFCEFGKLKNYAFVFVNFTNTIDSLLTLAHELGHAIQAYYIQRDQNFINLGISLAIAEIASVFNEILMFDHLMETDLSKDEKIALLCVFMESNFATSFRQNAFYNFESKLHDLIEKKLPTTEEIKNLFADEMEAMFGNSMTNLREEYAPYCFSSKYAIPFFQKDGSFRSISKIWSISSGVIELPNDSNFTNLGTNFSFCSRYN
;
A
#
# COMPACT_ATOMS: atom_id res chain seq x y z
N LEU A 1 -3.23 15.35 -8.78
CA LEU A 1 -3.17 14.03 -8.10
C LEU A 1 -4.36 13.84 -7.17
N GLY A 2 -4.51 14.59 -6.08
CA GLY A 2 -5.70 14.40 -5.24
C GLY A 2 -7.01 14.58 -6.02
N LYS A 3 -7.01 15.54 -6.96
CA LYS A 3 -8.05 15.69 -7.99
C LYS A 3 -8.25 14.43 -8.86
N VAL A 4 -7.17 13.78 -9.31
CA VAL A 4 -7.23 12.57 -10.17
C VAL A 4 -7.80 11.41 -9.38
N THR A 5 -7.30 11.17 -8.16
CA THR A 5 -7.83 10.11 -7.29
C THR A 5 -9.30 10.34 -6.96
N SER A 6 -9.71 11.59 -6.67
CA SER A 6 -11.12 11.95 -6.45
C SER A 6 -11.98 11.81 -7.71
N GLU A 7 -11.44 12.10 -8.90
CA GLU A 7 -12.13 11.87 -10.18
C GLU A 7 -12.31 10.39 -10.50
N SER A 8 -11.54 9.50 -9.86
CA SER A 8 -11.61 8.04 -10.02
C SER A 8 -12.31 7.32 -8.87
N TYR A 9 -13.05 8.02 -8.01
CA TYR A 9 -13.81 7.40 -6.91
C TYR A 9 -14.88 6.41 -7.40
N ASP A 10 -15.32 6.52 -8.66
CA ASP A 10 -16.22 5.55 -9.30
C ASP A 10 -15.64 4.13 -9.31
N VAL A 11 -14.30 3.97 -9.38
CA VAL A 11 -13.63 2.67 -9.32
C VAL A 11 -13.84 2.01 -7.95
N VAL A 12 -13.74 2.79 -6.87
CA VAL A 12 -13.95 2.33 -5.50
C VAL A 12 -15.41 1.92 -5.31
N GLU A 13 -16.35 2.77 -5.72
CA GLU A 13 -17.79 2.48 -5.66
C GLU A 13 -18.14 1.20 -6.44
N ARG A 14 -17.61 1.04 -7.66
CA ARG A 14 -17.82 -0.16 -8.48
C ARG A 14 -17.29 -1.41 -7.80
N TYR A 15 -16.11 -1.33 -7.20
CA TYR A 15 -15.51 -2.45 -6.49
C TYR A 15 -16.36 -2.88 -5.29
N TYR A 16 -16.76 -1.95 -4.41
CA TYR A 16 -17.51 -2.32 -3.22
C TYR A 16 -18.92 -2.82 -3.54
N ASN A 17 -19.53 -2.34 -4.64
CA ASN A 17 -20.75 -2.94 -5.18
C ASN A 17 -20.54 -4.38 -5.67
N LEU A 18 -19.37 -4.68 -6.25
CA LEU A 18 -18.98 -6.05 -6.61
C LEU A 18 -18.73 -6.89 -5.35
N LYS A 19 -17.98 -6.40 -4.37
CA LYS A 19 -17.71 -7.09 -3.10
C LYS A 19 -19.00 -7.49 -2.39
N LYS A 20 -20.00 -6.60 -2.34
CA LYS A 20 -21.35 -6.90 -1.82
C LYS A 20 -21.97 -8.14 -2.48
N LYS A 21 -21.87 -8.25 -3.81
CA LYS A 21 -22.36 -9.42 -4.57
C LYS A 21 -21.55 -10.67 -4.28
N LEU A 22 -20.21 -10.56 -4.21
CA LEU A 22 -19.32 -11.69 -3.93
C LEU A 22 -19.54 -12.27 -2.52
N LEU A 23 -19.89 -11.43 -1.56
CA LEU A 23 -20.23 -11.82 -0.19
C LEU A 23 -21.71 -12.24 -0.02
N ASN A 24 -22.52 -12.18 -1.07
CA ASN A 24 -23.97 -12.45 -1.03
C ASN A 24 -24.74 -11.59 0.00
N LEU A 25 -24.34 -10.33 0.16
CA LEU A 25 -24.97 -9.40 1.09
C LEU A 25 -26.04 -8.53 0.39
N GLN A 26 -27.11 -8.20 1.11
CA GLN A 26 -28.13 -7.23 0.63
C GLN A 26 -27.64 -5.79 0.82
N GLU A 27 -27.01 -5.53 1.95
CA GLU A 27 -26.46 -4.25 2.38
C GLU A 27 -24.98 -4.46 2.75
N LEU A 28 -24.15 -3.44 2.52
CA LEU A 28 -22.74 -3.50 2.84
C LEU A 28 -22.43 -2.39 3.85
N HIS A 29 -21.99 -2.77 5.04
CA HIS A 29 -21.73 -1.86 6.14
C HIS A 29 -20.22 -1.69 6.37
N MET A 30 -19.83 -0.69 7.16
CA MET A 30 -18.44 -0.44 7.49
C MET A 30 -17.75 -1.65 8.14
N SER A 31 -18.50 -2.48 8.88
CA SER A 31 -18.01 -3.73 9.46
C SER A 31 -17.56 -4.76 8.43
N ASP A 32 -18.09 -4.70 7.20
CA ASP A 32 -17.82 -5.68 6.14
C ASP A 32 -16.61 -5.31 5.28
N LEU A 33 -16.05 -4.11 5.44
CA LEU A 33 -14.99 -3.59 4.58
C LEU A 33 -13.75 -4.47 4.54
N TYR A 34 -13.41 -5.09 5.66
CA TYR A 34 -12.26 -5.99 5.79
C TYR A 34 -12.66 -7.46 5.82
N CYS A 35 -13.93 -7.78 5.55
CA CYS A 35 -14.38 -9.16 5.39
C CYS A 35 -13.70 -9.74 4.14
N PRO A 36 -12.94 -10.84 4.25
CA PRO A 36 -12.23 -11.41 3.10
C PRO A 36 -13.23 -11.96 2.07
N VAL A 37 -12.94 -11.74 0.80
CA VAL A 37 -13.67 -12.36 -0.30
C VAL A 37 -12.99 -13.68 -0.64
N GLY A 38 -13.63 -14.80 -0.28
CA GLY A 38 -13.06 -16.13 -0.45
C GLY A 38 -11.95 -16.44 0.56
N GLU A 39 -11.28 -17.56 0.34
CA GLU A 39 -10.17 -18.02 1.18
C GLU A 39 -8.95 -18.33 0.30
N ILE A 40 -7.78 -17.89 0.74
CA ILE A 40 -6.49 -18.26 0.15
C ILE A 40 -5.88 -19.36 1.01
N SER A 41 -5.97 -20.60 0.51
CA SER A 41 -5.51 -21.78 1.24
C SER A 41 -4.03 -22.08 1.04
N THR A 42 -3.47 -21.60 -0.07
CA THR A 42 -2.06 -21.76 -0.43
C THR A 42 -1.14 -21.16 0.63
N LYS A 43 -0.11 -21.92 1.00
CA LYS A 43 0.88 -21.56 2.02
C LYS A 43 2.28 -21.68 1.46
N TYR A 44 3.15 -20.82 1.97
CA TYR A 44 4.59 -20.84 1.69
C TYR A 44 5.33 -20.90 3.01
N THR A 45 6.25 -21.86 3.16
CA THR A 45 7.27 -21.78 4.20
C THR A 45 8.11 -20.53 4.02
N TYR A 46 8.83 -20.11 5.06
CA TYR A 46 9.70 -18.94 4.96
C TYR A 46 10.78 -19.15 3.89
N GLU A 47 11.33 -20.35 3.79
CA GLU A 47 12.35 -20.73 2.82
C GLU A 47 11.79 -20.63 1.39
N GLU A 48 10.61 -21.20 1.13
CA GLU A 48 9.94 -21.09 -0.19
C GLU A 48 9.62 -19.63 -0.53
N ALA A 49 9.14 -18.85 0.44
CA ALA A 49 8.86 -17.43 0.26
C ALA A 49 10.12 -16.63 -0.08
N MET A 50 11.23 -16.88 0.61
CA MET A 50 12.50 -16.21 0.36
C MET A 50 13.05 -16.55 -1.02
N ASP A 51 12.97 -17.82 -1.43
CA ASP A 51 13.39 -18.26 -2.76
C ASP A 51 12.55 -17.62 -3.85
N LEU A 52 11.23 -17.58 -3.65
CA LEU A 52 10.29 -16.93 -4.57
C LEU A 52 10.59 -15.43 -4.74
N ILE A 53 10.77 -14.71 -3.63
CA ILE A 53 11.06 -13.27 -3.63
C ILE A 53 12.38 -12.99 -4.37
N LYS A 54 13.43 -13.80 -4.14
CA LYS A 54 14.71 -13.68 -4.85
C LYS A 54 14.55 -13.91 -6.37
N ILE A 55 13.79 -14.93 -6.78
CA ILE A 55 13.54 -15.23 -8.19
C ILE A 55 12.80 -14.07 -8.87
N VAL A 56 11.77 -13.55 -8.23
CA VAL A 56 10.98 -12.42 -8.75
C VAL A 56 11.84 -11.17 -8.88
N ASN A 57 12.67 -10.88 -7.89
CA ASN A 57 13.58 -9.73 -7.93
C ASN A 57 14.71 -9.89 -8.95
N GLU A 58 15.26 -11.09 -9.13
CA GLU A 58 16.27 -11.39 -10.14
C GLU A 58 15.77 -11.14 -11.57
N LYS A 59 14.51 -11.51 -11.85
CA LYS A 59 13.87 -11.25 -13.15
C LYS A 59 13.79 -9.75 -13.47
N PHE A 60 13.61 -8.90 -12.44
CA PHE A 60 13.59 -7.45 -12.62
C PHE A 60 15.01 -6.87 -12.70
N HIS A 61 15.88 -7.18 -11.73
CA HIS A 61 17.27 -6.74 -11.72
C HIS A 61 18.14 -7.70 -10.88
N PRO A 62 19.22 -8.28 -11.44
CA PRO A 62 20.07 -9.25 -10.73
C PRO A 62 20.61 -8.76 -9.38
N GLU A 63 21.01 -7.49 -9.27
CA GLU A 63 21.53 -6.91 -8.02
C GLU A 63 20.49 -6.93 -6.89
N PHE A 64 19.18 -6.89 -7.19
CA PHE A 64 18.14 -6.90 -6.16
C PHE A 64 18.12 -8.24 -5.43
N LYS A 65 18.27 -9.34 -6.17
CA LYS A 65 18.45 -10.67 -5.58
C LYS A 65 19.69 -10.72 -4.70
N ASP A 66 20.83 -10.18 -5.16
CA ASP A 66 22.07 -10.20 -4.39
C ASP A 66 21.92 -9.44 -3.07
N ILE A 67 21.25 -8.28 -3.09
CA ILE A 67 20.97 -7.48 -1.90
C ILE A 67 20.07 -8.25 -0.92
N ILE A 68 18.98 -8.85 -1.41
CA ILE A 68 18.06 -9.67 -0.59
C ILE A 68 18.81 -10.86 0.01
N GLN A 69 19.57 -11.59 -0.82
CA GLN A 69 20.35 -12.73 -0.40
C GLN A 69 21.36 -12.35 0.69
N LYS A 70 22.07 -11.22 0.53
CA LYS A 70 23.03 -10.77 1.54
C LYS A 70 22.35 -10.36 2.84
N THR A 71 21.20 -9.69 2.76
CA THR A 71 20.37 -9.34 3.94
C THR A 71 19.99 -10.60 4.72
N HIS A 72 19.61 -11.67 4.00
CA HIS A 72 19.30 -12.96 4.60
C HIS A 72 20.52 -13.67 5.22
N GLU A 73 21.64 -13.76 4.49
CA GLU A 73 22.89 -14.39 4.95
C GLU A 73 23.47 -13.73 6.21
N LEU A 74 23.31 -12.41 6.34
CA LEU A 74 23.73 -11.65 7.51
C LEU A 74 22.79 -11.81 8.72
N GLN A 75 21.71 -12.59 8.58
CA GLN A 75 20.68 -12.77 9.61
C GLN A 75 19.99 -11.46 10.01
N HIS A 76 19.83 -10.53 9.06
CA HIS A 76 19.16 -9.26 9.30
C HIS A 76 17.62 -9.34 9.22
N ILE A 77 17.04 -10.53 9.10
CA ILE A 77 15.59 -10.74 8.95
C ILE A 77 15.05 -11.46 10.19
N ASP A 78 14.33 -10.75 11.06
CA ASP A 78 13.62 -11.33 12.20
C ASP A 78 12.20 -11.73 11.79
N VAL A 79 12.02 -13.01 11.47
CA VAL A 79 10.82 -13.55 10.82
C VAL A 79 9.81 -14.20 11.76
N THR A 80 10.25 -14.91 12.80
CA THR A 80 9.37 -15.84 13.54
C THR A 80 8.48 -15.11 14.56
N PRO A 81 7.14 -15.26 14.51
CA PRO A 81 6.24 -14.80 15.57
C PRO A 81 6.54 -15.51 16.90
N ARG A 82 6.64 -14.75 17.99
CA ARG A 82 6.94 -15.30 19.32
C ARG A 82 6.31 -14.45 20.42
N LYS A 83 6.03 -15.06 21.58
CA LYS A 83 5.50 -14.35 22.75
C LYS A 83 6.41 -13.18 23.11
N GLY A 84 5.84 -11.99 23.20
CA GLY A 84 6.58 -10.75 23.51
C GLY A 84 7.20 -10.04 22.31
N LYS A 85 7.12 -10.60 21.09
CA LYS A 85 7.50 -9.88 19.86
C LYS A 85 6.40 -8.86 19.51
N ASN A 86 6.82 -7.68 19.06
CA ASN A 86 5.90 -6.64 18.59
C ASN A 86 5.10 -7.11 17.37
N ARG A 87 3.90 -6.54 17.19
CA ARG A 87 3.05 -6.79 16.02
C ARG A 87 3.53 -5.97 14.81
N GLY A 88 3.10 -6.38 13.62
CA GLY A 88 3.39 -5.69 12.37
C GLY A 88 4.69 -6.13 11.72
N ALA A 89 5.17 -5.30 10.80
CA ALA A 89 6.42 -5.43 10.06
C ALA A 89 7.05 -4.04 9.89
N PHE A 90 8.37 -3.99 9.72
CA PHE A 90 9.11 -2.78 9.35
C PHE A 90 10.51 -3.10 8.84
N CYS A 91 11.10 -2.16 8.12
CA CYS A 91 12.50 -2.15 7.72
C CYS A 91 13.20 -0.92 8.29
N GLU A 92 14.35 -1.11 8.92
CA GLU A 92 15.13 -0.04 9.53
C GLU A 92 16.59 -0.13 9.09
N PHE A 93 17.20 1.01 8.78
CA PHE A 93 18.61 1.09 8.40
C PHE A 93 19.32 2.22 9.12
N GLY A 94 20.57 1.95 9.51
CA GLY A 94 21.38 2.87 10.28
C GLY A 94 22.19 3.84 9.42
N LYS A 95 22.92 4.72 10.12
CA LYS A 95 23.84 5.71 9.54
C LYS A 95 25.12 5.10 8.95
N LEU A 96 25.43 3.86 9.28
CA LEU A 96 26.59 3.15 8.77
C LEU A 96 26.22 2.44 7.47
N LYS A 97 27.15 2.38 6.51
CA LYS A 97 26.97 1.63 5.27
C LYS A 97 26.91 0.13 5.59
N ASN A 98 25.70 -0.40 5.67
CA ASN A 98 25.42 -1.82 5.94
C ASN A 98 24.04 -2.18 5.37
N TYR A 99 23.72 -3.47 5.31
CA TYR A 99 22.38 -3.93 4.92
C TYR A 99 21.35 -3.60 6.01
N ALA A 100 20.13 -3.28 5.60
CA ALA A 100 19.03 -2.96 6.50
C ALA A 100 18.63 -4.16 7.36
N PHE A 101 17.91 -3.89 8.46
CA PHE A 101 17.25 -4.90 9.28
C PHE A 101 15.76 -4.95 8.92
N VAL A 102 15.25 -6.15 8.70
CA VAL A 102 13.87 -6.43 8.38
C VAL A 102 13.21 -7.15 9.55
N PHE A 103 12.08 -6.63 10.00
CA PHE A 103 11.25 -7.23 11.03
C PHE A 103 9.91 -7.60 10.42
N VAL A 104 9.52 -8.88 10.53
CA VAL A 104 8.21 -9.35 10.05
C VAL A 104 7.66 -10.41 11.00
N ASN A 105 6.34 -10.55 11.05
CA ASN A 105 5.67 -11.68 11.68
C ASN A 105 5.15 -12.62 10.59
N PHE A 106 5.96 -13.60 10.20
CA PHE A 106 5.62 -14.49 9.10
C PHE A 106 4.80 -15.69 9.56
N THR A 107 3.69 -15.95 8.88
CA THR A 107 2.68 -16.95 9.27
C THR A 107 2.38 -17.96 8.16
N ASN A 108 3.27 -18.06 7.18
CA ASN A 108 3.17 -18.93 6.01
C ASN A 108 1.97 -18.64 5.08
N THR A 109 1.33 -17.48 5.22
CA THR A 109 0.22 -17.04 4.37
C THR A 109 0.74 -16.18 3.23
N ILE A 110 -0.04 -16.06 2.14
CA ILE A 110 0.26 -15.11 1.06
C ILE A 110 0.37 -13.68 1.59
N ASP A 111 -0.47 -13.28 2.54
CA ASP A 111 -0.37 -11.95 3.17
C ASP A 111 1.00 -11.73 3.83
N SER A 112 1.52 -12.73 4.53
CA SER A 112 2.85 -12.64 5.15
C SER A 112 4.00 -12.70 4.13
N LEU A 113 3.80 -13.37 2.99
CA LEU A 113 4.72 -13.35 1.84
C LEU A 113 4.78 -11.95 1.21
N LEU A 114 3.62 -11.33 0.94
CA LEU A 114 3.56 -9.97 0.41
C LEU A 114 4.15 -8.97 1.40
N THR A 115 3.88 -9.13 2.70
CA THR A 115 4.50 -8.29 3.75
C THR A 115 6.02 -8.45 3.77
N LEU A 116 6.55 -9.67 3.65
CA LEU A 116 8.01 -9.87 3.58
C LEU A 116 8.60 -9.23 2.31
N ALA A 117 7.91 -9.35 1.16
CA ALA A 117 8.32 -8.70 -0.07
C ALA A 117 8.34 -7.16 0.07
N HIS A 118 7.32 -6.59 0.70
CA HIS A 118 7.24 -5.16 1.02
C HIS A 118 8.49 -4.68 1.77
N GLU A 119 8.81 -5.31 2.90
CA GLU A 119 9.96 -4.90 3.71
C GLU A 119 11.31 -5.13 3.03
N LEU A 120 11.42 -6.16 2.18
CA LEU A 120 12.62 -6.37 1.37
C LEU A 120 12.77 -5.33 0.26
N GLY A 121 11.67 -4.74 -0.22
CA GLY A 121 11.73 -3.57 -1.11
C GLY A 121 12.36 -2.36 -0.41
N HIS A 122 11.99 -2.11 0.85
CA HIS A 122 12.68 -1.11 1.68
C HIS A 122 14.16 -1.46 1.90
N ALA A 123 14.50 -2.72 2.12
CA ALA A 123 15.89 -3.14 2.29
C ALA A 123 16.75 -2.88 1.04
N ILE A 124 16.19 -3.11 -0.16
CA ILE A 124 16.84 -2.77 -1.43
C ILE A 124 17.07 -1.26 -1.53
N GLN A 125 16.05 -0.46 -1.25
CA GLN A 125 16.16 0.99 -1.30
C GLN A 125 17.17 1.53 -0.29
N ALA A 126 17.15 1.01 0.93
CA ALA A 126 18.09 1.35 2.00
C ALA A 126 19.53 1.08 1.56
N TYR A 127 19.78 -0.07 0.93
CA TYR A 127 21.11 -0.41 0.40
C TYR A 127 21.63 0.66 -0.57
N TYR A 128 20.83 1.08 -1.55
CA TYR A 128 21.24 2.12 -2.49
C TYR A 128 21.46 3.48 -1.82
N ILE A 129 20.58 3.87 -0.89
CA ILE A 129 20.72 5.11 -0.12
C ILE A 129 22.04 5.10 0.66
N GLN A 130 22.32 4.02 1.39
CA GLN A 130 23.53 3.91 2.20
C GLN A 130 24.80 3.80 1.35
N ARG A 131 24.73 3.17 0.17
CA ARG A 131 25.84 3.06 -0.77
C ARG A 131 26.20 4.42 -1.36
N ASP A 132 25.20 5.15 -1.86
CA ASP A 132 25.40 6.27 -2.78
C ASP A 132 25.25 7.65 -2.13
N GLN A 133 24.52 7.76 -1.01
CA GLN A 133 24.34 9.03 -0.30
C GLN A 133 25.37 9.25 0.81
N ASN A 134 25.56 10.51 1.16
CA ASN A 134 26.34 10.91 2.34
C ASN A 134 25.44 10.93 3.59
N PHE A 135 26.06 11.04 4.75
CA PHE A 135 25.39 11.01 6.05
C PHE A 135 24.23 12.00 6.21
N ILE A 136 24.34 13.21 5.64
CA ILE A 136 23.31 14.25 5.75
C ILE A 136 22.11 13.99 4.82
N ASN A 137 22.26 13.11 3.83
CA ASN A 137 21.25 12.79 2.81
C ASN A 137 20.64 11.37 2.97
N LEU A 138 20.78 10.74 4.13
CA LEU A 138 20.18 9.42 4.39
C LEU A 138 18.67 9.49 4.67
N GLY A 139 18.16 10.66 5.06
CA GLY A 139 16.75 10.85 5.36
C GLY A 139 15.92 10.91 4.09
N ILE A 140 14.97 9.98 3.95
CA ILE A 140 13.93 10.01 2.93
C ILE A 140 12.57 10.26 3.57
N SER A 141 11.66 10.89 2.85
CA SER A 141 10.27 10.95 3.28
C SER A 141 9.65 9.55 3.20
N LEU A 142 8.73 9.21 4.11
CA LEU A 142 8.03 7.92 4.08
C LEU A 142 7.39 7.66 2.71
N ALA A 143 6.96 8.73 2.06
CA ALA A 143 6.42 8.69 0.72
C ALA A 143 7.36 8.08 -0.30
N ILE A 144 8.62 8.54 -0.33
CA ILE A 144 9.63 8.00 -1.21
C ILE A 144 10.03 6.59 -0.77
N ALA A 145 9.98 6.31 0.54
CA ALA A 145 10.24 4.98 1.07
C ALA A 145 9.27 3.93 0.52
N GLU A 146 7.98 4.28 0.43
CA GLU A 146 6.94 3.36 -0.05
C GLU A 146 7.04 3.02 -1.54
N ILE A 147 7.85 3.73 -2.35
CA ILE A 147 8.03 3.37 -3.77
C ILE A 147 8.56 1.96 -3.91
N ALA A 148 9.65 1.67 -3.19
CA ALA A 148 10.37 0.42 -3.38
C ALA A 148 9.62 -0.77 -2.79
N SER A 149 8.97 -0.58 -1.63
CA SER A 149 8.20 -1.62 -0.97
C SER A 149 6.96 -2.03 -1.78
N VAL A 150 6.15 -1.05 -2.20
CA VAL A 150 4.95 -1.28 -3.02
C VAL A 150 5.31 -1.83 -4.39
N PHE A 151 6.38 -1.33 -5.00
CA PHE A 151 6.87 -1.89 -6.26
C PHE A 151 7.19 -3.38 -6.12
N ASN A 152 7.84 -3.78 -5.02
CA ASN A 152 8.18 -5.18 -4.79
C ASN A 152 6.94 -6.05 -4.47
N GLU A 153 5.92 -5.50 -3.81
CA GLU A 153 4.61 -6.16 -3.68
C GLU A 153 3.97 -6.40 -5.05
N ILE A 154 4.02 -5.43 -5.96
CA ILE A 154 3.43 -5.54 -7.30
C ILE A 154 4.16 -6.62 -8.12
N LEU A 155 5.50 -6.66 -8.07
CA LEU A 155 6.27 -7.73 -8.71
C LEU A 155 5.86 -9.11 -8.18
N MET A 156 5.69 -9.24 -6.86
CA MET A 156 5.24 -10.49 -6.27
C MET A 156 3.79 -10.83 -6.64
N PHE A 157 2.89 -9.86 -6.62
CA PHE A 157 1.50 -10.03 -6.99
C PHE A 157 1.39 -10.54 -8.44
N ASP A 158 2.09 -9.88 -9.37
CA ASP A 158 2.12 -10.28 -10.79
C ASP A 158 2.61 -11.73 -10.93
N HIS A 159 3.69 -12.07 -10.24
CA HIS A 159 4.19 -13.44 -10.24
C HIS A 159 3.17 -14.45 -9.68
N LEU A 160 2.52 -14.15 -8.56
CA LEU A 160 1.50 -15.02 -7.97
C LEU A 160 0.30 -15.24 -8.91
N MET A 161 -0.08 -14.23 -9.69
CA MET A 161 -1.14 -14.34 -10.69
C MET A 161 -0.80 -15.31 -11.84
N GLU A 162 0.48 -15.54 -12.11
CA GLU A 162 0.97 -16.50 -13.11
C GLU A 162 1.11 -17.94 -12.56
N THR A 163 1.02 -18.14 -11.25
CA THR A 163 1.13 -19.48 -10.64
C THR A 163 -0.15 -20.32 -10.79
N ASP A 164 -0.07 -21.58 -10.33
CA ASP A 164 -1.15 -22.56 -10.35
C ASP A 164 -2.23 -22.35 -9.27
N LEU A 165 -2.33 -21.14 -8.69
CA LEU A 165 -3.44 -20.77 -7.80
C LEU A 165 -4.79 -21.06 -8.47
N SER A 166 -5.74 -21.58 -7.70
CA SER A 166 -7.08 -21.81 -8.21
C SER A 166 -7.74 -20.49 -8.63
N LYS A 167 -8.77 -20.57 -9.49
CA LYS A 167 -9.52 -19.37 -9.92
C LYS A 167 -10.06 -18.58 -8.72
N ASP A 168 -10.56 -19.27 -7.71
CA ASP A 168 -11.13 -18.65 -6.51
C ASP A 168 -10.05 -17.98 -5.65
N GLU A 169 -8.88 -18.59 -5.52
CA GLU A 169 -7.73 -17.97 -4.84
C GLU A 169 -7.21 -16.74 -5.60
N LYS A 170 -7.19 -16.76 -6.94
CA LYS A 170 -6.82 -15.58 -7.75
C LYS A 170 -7.83 -14.45 -7.57
N ILE A 171 -9.13 -14.75 -7.48
CA ILE A 171 -10.18 -13.75 -7.19
C ILE A 171 -9.98 -13.16 -5.79
N ALA A 172 -9.71 -14.01 -4.79
CA ALA A 172 -9.43 -13.56 -3.43
C ALA A 172 -8.19 -12.65 -3.37
N LEU A 173 -7.10 -13.05 -4.03
CA LEU A 173 -5.86 -12.28 -4.12
C LEU A 173 -6.07 -10.92 -4.80
N LEU A 174 -6.83 -10.88 -5.89
CA LEU A 174 -7.23 -9.64 -6.56
C LEU A 174 -8.02 -8.71 -5.63
N CYS A 175 -8.93 -9.25 -4.82
CA CYS A 175 -9.69 -8.46 -3.86
C CYS A 175 -8.77 -7.86 -2.78
N VAL A 176 -7.89 -8.67 -2.19
CA VAL A 176 -6.90 -8.20 -1.20
C VAL A 176 -6.03 -7.09 -1.79
N PHE A 177 -5.55 -7.27 -3.02
CA PHE A 177 -4.71 -6.28 -3.70
C PHE A 177 -5.46 -4.96 -3.96
N MET A 178 -6.69 -5.03 -4.50
CA MET A 178 -7.52 -3.83 -4.74
C MET A 178 -7.90 -3.12 -3.44
N GLU A 179 -8.26 -3.85 -2.38
CA GLU A 179 -8.58 -3.24 -1.08
C GLU A 179 -7.38 -2.54 -0.47
N SER A 180 -6.17 -3.13 -0.60
CA SER A 180 -4.92 -2.49 -0.19
C SER A 180 -4.71 -1.18 -0.95
N ASN A 181 -4.86 -1.17 -2.29
CA ASN A 181 -4.81 0.06 -3.11
C ASN A 181 -5.74 1.15 -2.56
N PHE A 182 -7.01 0.79 -2.32
CA PHE A 182 -8.03 1.75 -1.90
C PHE A 182 -7.69 2.31 -0.50
N ALA A 183 -7.21 1.45 0.40
CA ALA A 183 -6.82 1.84 1.75
C ALA A 183 -5.58 2.77 1.80
N THR A 184 -4.62 2.58 0.90
CA THR A 184 -3.33 3.31 0.87
C THR A 184 -3.34 4.53 -0.05
N SER A 185 -4.26 4.58 -1.02
CA SER A 185 -4.30 5.67 -2.03
C SER A 185 -5.55 6.51 -1.93
N PHE A 186 -6.71 5.89 -2.16
CA PHE A 186 -8.00 6.57 -2.27
C PHE A 186 -8.43 7.13 -0.92
N ARG A 187 -8.37 6.29 0.11
CA ARG A 187 -8.76 6.67 1.46
C ARG A 187 -7.82 7.71 2.06
N GLN A 188 -6.52 7.60 1.79
CA GLN A 188 -5.56 8.60 2.23
C GLN A 188 -5.81 9.96 1.56
N ASN A 189 -6.20 9.96 0.29
CA ASN A 189 -6.61 11.19 -0.39
C ASN A 189 -7.88 11.80 0.22
N ALA A 190 -8.88 10.97 0.55
CA ALA A 190 -10.08 11.43 1.23
C ALA A 190 -9.76 12.02 2.62
N PHE A 191 -8.83 11.44 3.38
CA PHE A 191 -8.36 12.02 4.64
C PHE A 191 -7.63 13.34 4.45
N TYR A 192 -6.81 13.47 3.41
CA TYR A 192 -6.14 14.72 3.08
C TYR A 192 -7.15 15.83 2.72
N ASN A 193 -8.18 15.51 1.94
CA ASN A 193 -9.24 16.46 1.60
C ASN A 193 -10.01 16.92 2.85
N PHE A 194 -10.36 15.97 3.72
CA PHE A 194 -10.98 16.26 5.01
C PHE A 194 -10.11 17.19 5.85
N GLU A 195 -8.81 16.87 6.00
CA GLU A 195 -7.87 17.67 6.77
C GLU A 195 -7.72 19.08 6.20
N SER A 196 -7.62 19.21 4.88
CA SER A 196 -7.52 20.52 4.21
C SER A 196 -8.77 21.36 4.47
N LYS A 197 -9.96 20.79 4.28
CA LYS A 197 -11.23 21.47 4.56
C LYS A 197 -11.39 21.84 6.03
N LEU A 198 -10.91 20.99 6.94
CA LEU A 198 -10.93 21.26 8.37
C LEU A 198 -10.03 22.44 8.74
N HIS A 199 -8.82 22.53 8.17
CA HIS A 199 -7.91 23.66 8.40
C HIS A 199 -8.53 24.97 7.87
N ASP A 200 -9.08 24.95 6.65
CA ASP A 200 -9.79 26.11 6.08
C ASP A 200 -10.97 26.58 6.95
N LEU A 201 -11.62 25.65 7.66
CA LEU A 201 -12.71 25.96 8.58
C LEU A 201 -12.18 26.57 9.88
N ILE A 202 -11.10 26.00 10.44
CA ILE A 202 -10.44 26.47 11.67
C ILE A 202 -9.93 27.91 11.52
N GLU A 203 -9.38 28.26 10.35
CA GLU A 203 -8.92 29.63 10.07
C GLU A 203 -10.06 30.65 10.12
N LYS A 204 -11.29 30.22 9.83
CA LYS A 204 -12.48 31.10 9.80
C LYS A 204 -13.21 31.13 11.14
N LYS A 205 -13.24 30.01 11.86
CA LYS A 205 -13.90 29.89 13.18
C LYS A 205 -13.47 28.61 13.90
N LEU A 206 -13.76 28.52 15.18
CA LEU A 206 -13.66 27.25 15.91
C LEU A 206 -14.80 26.29 15.47
N PRO A 207 -14.50 25.14 14.85
CA PRO A 207 -15.54 24.20 14.40
C PRO A 207 -16.16 23.45 15.57
N THR A 208 -17.45 23.17 15.45
CA THR A 208 -18.17 22.28 16.37
C THR A 208 -17.89 20.81 16.04
N THR A 209 -18.11 19.91 17.02
CA THR A 209 -17.97 18.46 16.82
C THR A 209 -18.77 17.94 15.63
N GLU A 210 -20.00 18.45 15.44
CA GLU A 210 -20.87 18.01 14.33
C GLU A 210 -20.37 18.50 12.97
N GLU A 211 -19.76 19.69 12.89
CA GLU A 211 -19.15 20.17 11.65
C GLU A 211 -17.95 19.30 11.25
N ILE A 212 -17.11 18.90 12.21
CA ILE A 212 -15.97 18.02 11.95
C ILE A 212 -16.45 16.64 11.47
N LYS A 213 -17.43 16.05 12.16
CA LYS A 213 -18.06 14.78 11.78
C LYS A 213 -18.63 14.81 10.37
N ASN A 214 -19.37 15.87 10.04
CA ASN A 214 -19.98 16.02 8.73
C ASN A 214 -18.91 16.17 7.63
N LEU A 215 -17.88 16.99 7.84
CA LEU A 215 -16.78 17.12 6.88
C LEU A 215 -16.10 15.77 6.60
N PHE A 216 -15.87 14.95 7.63
CA PHE A 216 -15.27 13.64 7.47
C PHE A 216 -16.19 12.67 6.71
N ALA A 217 -17.47 12.63 7.08
CA ALA A 217 -18.47 11.81 6.41
C ALA A 217 -18.62 12.20 4.93
N ASP A 218 -18.62 13.49 4.60
CA ASP A 218 -18.71 13.98 3.22
C ASP A 218 -17.59 13.39 2.33
N GLU A 219 -16.36 13.33 2.84
CA GLU A 219 -15.23 12.76 2.08
C GLU A 219 -15.30 11.23 1.95
N MET A 220 -15.80 10.54 2.98
CA MET A 220 -16.00 9.09 2.90
C MET A 220 -17.16 8.75 1.95
N GLU A 221 -18.27 9.48 2.00
CA GLU A 221 -19.40 9.32 1.07
C GLU A 221 -18.96 9.60 -0.37
N ALA A 222 -18.14 10.62 -0.60
CA ALA A 222 -17.60 10.89 -1.92
C ALA A 222 -16.77 9.72 -2.46
N MET A 223 -15.96 9.07 -1.61
CA MET A 223 -15.10 7.96 -2.02
C MET A 223 -15.88 6.66 -2.28
N PHE A 224 -16.81 6.30 -1.40
CA PHE A 224 -17.56 5.05 -1.50
C PHE A 224 -18.81 5.16 -2.40
N GLY A 225 -19.31 6.36 -2.66
CA GLY A 225 -20.55 6.56 -3.40
C GLY A 225 -21.72 5.82 -2.75
N ASN A 226 -22.53 5.15 -3.56
CA ASN A 226 -23.72 4.40 -3.09
C ASN A 226 -23.40 2.94 -2.76
N SER A 227 -22.12 2.54 -2.66
CA SER A 227 -21.76 1.14 -2.44
C SER A 227 -21.99 0.67 -1.00
N MET A 228 -22.17 1.60 -0.05
CA MET A 228 -22.24 1.34 1.38
C MET A 228 -23.57 1.85 1.97
N THR A 229 -24.11 1.11 2.94
CA THR A 229 -25.32 1.47 3.68
C THR A 229 -24.97 2.24 4.95
N ASN A 230 -25.79 3.25 5.32
CA ASN A 230 -25.65 4.07 6.53
C ASN A 230 -24.25 4.67 6.75
N LEU A 231 -23.53 4.96 5.65
CA LEU A 231 -22.12 5.34 5.71
C LEU A 231 -21.87 6.50 6.64
N ARG A 232 -22.65 7.60 6.55
CA ARG A 232 -22.44 8.78 7.39
C ARG A 232 -22.56 8.46 8.88
N GLU A 233 -23.61 7.74 9.27
CA GLU A 233 -23.84 7.40 10.68
C GLU A 233 -22.73 6.51 11.21
N GLU A 234 -22.25 5.57 10.39
CA GLU A 234 -21.20 4.63 10.75
C GLU A 234 -19.81 5.27 10.76
N TYR A 235 -19.47 6.11 9.78
CA TYR A 235 -18.13 6.69 9.63
C TYR A 235 -17.92 8.01 10.40
N ALA A 236 -18.93 8.85 10.56
CA ALA A 236 -18.78 10.15 11.20
C ALA A 236 -18.09 10.08 12.58
N PRO A 237 -18.39 9.12 13.48
CA PRO A 237 -17.72 9.01 14.78
C PRO A 237 -16.21 8.73 14.69
N TYR A 238 -15.75 8.14 13.58
CA TYR A 238 -14.37 7.71 13.42
C TYR A 238 -13.40 8.88 13.16
N CYS A 239 -13.88 10.08 12.81
CA CYS A 239 -13.04 11.26 12.62
C CYS A 239 -12.17 11.62 13.84
N PHE A 240 -12.56 11.21 15.05
CA PHE A 240 -11.81 11.42 16.29
C PHE A 240 -10.96 10.22 16.73
N SER A 241 -11.02 9.10 16.02
CA SER A 241 -10.18 7.95 16.37
C SER A 241 -8.73 8.25 16.02
N SER A 242 -7.75 7.82 16.83
CA SER A 242 -6.32 8.05 16.55
C SER A 242 -5.82 7.47 15.21
N LYS A 243 -6.61 6.61 14.55
CA LYS A 243 -6.35 6.09 13.20
C LYS A 243 -6.75 7.06 12.08
N TYR A 244 -7.63 8.01 12.35
CA TYR A 244 -8.16 8.98 11.39
C TYR A 244 -8.05 10.44 11.89
N ALA A 245 -7.64 10.63 13.14
CA ALA A 245 -7.40 11.92 13.76
C ALA A 245 -6.07 12.49 13.26
N ILE A 246 -6.21 13.44 12.33
CA ILE A 246 -5.32 14.59 12.09
C ILE A 246 -3.83 14.23 11.88
N PRO A 247 -3.44 13.88 10.63
CA PRO A 247 -2.08 13.52 10.24
C PRO A 247 -0.98 14.56 10.50
N PHE A 248 -1.27 15.86 10.65
CA PHE A 248 -0.22 16.82 11.02
C PHE A 248 0.49 16.51 12.37
N PHE A 249 -0.07 15.63 13.22
CA PHE A 249 0.60 15.16 14.44
C PHE A 249 1.33 13.81 14.32
N GLN A 250 1.21 13.06 13.21
CA GLN A 250 2.04 11.89 12.95
C GLN A 250 2.93 12.12 11.71
N LYS A 251 4.07 12.77 11.96
CA LYS A 251 5.29 12.82 11.13
C LYS A 251 5.08 12.99 9.61
N ASP A 252 5.23 14.25 9.21
CA ASP A 252 5.61 14.71 7.87
C ASP A 252 4.56 14.48 6.78
N GLY A 253 4.41 15.45 5.87
CA GLY A 253 3.50 15.45 4.70
C GLY A 253 3.80 14.39 3.63
N SER A 254 4.22 13.21 4.07
CA SER A 254 4.61 12.03 3.35
C SER A 254 3.40 11.25 2.78
N PHE A 255 2.24 11.31 3.44
CA PHE A 255 1.02 10.62 2.98
C PHE A 255 0.57 11.02 1.57
N ARG A 256 0.80 12.29 1.17
CA ARG A 256 0.51 12.81 -0.18
C ARG A 256 1.28 12.05 -1.26
N SER A 257 2.48 11.54 -0.95
CA SER A 257 3.30 10.87 -1.95
C SER A 257 3.20 9.34 -1.90
N ILE A 258 2.78 8.72 -0.79
CA ILE A 258 2.42 7.28 -0.75
C ILE A 258 1.27 7.01 -1.72
N SER A 259 0.16 7.75 -1.60
CA SER A 259 -1.00 7.67 -2.51
C SER A 259 -0.62 7.99 -3.97
N LYS A 260 0.32 8.91 -4.18
CA LYS A 260 0.85 9.29 -5.50
C LYS A 260 1.57 8.15 -6.19
N ILE A 261 2.44 7.50 -5.45
CA ILE A 261 3.37 6.51 -5.96
C ILE A 261 2.63 5.22 -6.24
N TRP A 262 1.75 4.81 -5.32
CA TRP A 262 0.88 3.65 -5.50
C TRP A 262 0.02 3.79 -6.77
N SER A 263 -0.61 4.95 -6.99
CA SER A 263 -1.46 5.19 -8.17
C SER A 263 -0.68 5.17 -9.50
N ILE A 264 0.62 5.50 -9.47
CA ILE A 264 1.51 5.41 -10.63
C ILE A 264 1.97 3.96 -10.83
N SER A 265 2.34 3.26 -9.76
CA SER A 265 2.81 1.86 -9.82
C SER A 265 1.70 0.86 -10.14
N SER A 266 0.45 1.13 -9.76
CA SER A 266 -0.72 0.30 -10.08
C SER A 266 -1.39 0.62 -11.41
N GLY A 267 -0.83 1.55 -12.20
CA GLY A 267 -1.37 1.91 -13.51
C GLY A 267 -2.67 2.71 -13.48
N VAL A 268 -3.10 3.20 -12.31
CA VAL A 268 -4.29 4.08 -12.17
C VAL A 268 -4.05 5.45 -12.80
N ILE A 269 -2.77 5.85 -12.96
CA ILE A 269 -2.37 7.10 -13.60
C ILE A 269 -1.26 6.81 -14.62
N GLU A 270 -1.54 7.03 -15.91
CA GLU A 270 -0.49 7.13 -16.93
C GLU A 270 0.30 8.43 -16.73
N LEU A 271 1.64 8.34 -16.70
CA LEU A 271 2.48 9.53 -16.70
C LEU A 271 2.32 10.28 -18.03
N PRO A 272 2.30 11.62 -18.03
CA PRO A 272 2.37 12.38 -19.28
C PRO A 272 3.61 11.95 -20.06
N ASN A 273 3.47 11.77 -21.37
CA ASN A 273 4.58 11.60 -22.32
C ASN A 273 5.39 12.92 -22.43
N ASP A 274 6.02 13.34 -21.33
CA ASP A 274 6.99 14.42 -21.36
C ASP A 274 8.36 13.83 -21.74
N SER A 275 8.80 14.22 -22.93
CA SER A 275 10.01 13.80 -23.64
C SER A 275 11.34 14.19 -22.96
N ASN A 276 11.34 14.45 -21.65
CA ASN A 276 12.52 14.80 -20.86
C ASN A 276 13.03 13.66 -19.95
N PHE A 277 12.38 12.49 -19.95
CA PHE A 277 12.87 11.27 -19.29
C PHE A 277 13.52 10.24 -20.25
N THR A 278 13.58 10.54 -21.55
CA THR A 278 13.96 9.59 -22.62
C THR A 278 15.47 9.38 -22.83
N ASN A 279 16.34 9.78 -21.89
CA ASN A 279 17.79 9.53 -22.01
C ASN A 279 18.37 8.44 -21.08
N LEU A 280 17.51 7.63 -20.46
CA LEU A 280 17.91 6.31 -19.97
C LEU A 280 17.38 5.29 -20.97
N GLY A 281 18.28 4.79 -21.82
CA GLY A 281 17.96 3.87 -22.90
C GLY A 281 17.48 2.52 -22.38
N THR A 282 16.18 2.39 -22.17
CA THR A 282 15.45 1.12 -22.07
C THR A 282 14.06 1.32 -22.67
N ASN A 283 13.86 0.83 -23.90
CA ASN A 283 12.55 0.76 -24.54
C ASN A 283 11.67 -0.25 -23.77
N PHE A 284 10.74 0.23 -22.94
CA PHE A 284 9.66 -0.59 -22.39
C PHE A 284 8.35 -0.24 -23.10
N SER A 285 7.89 -1.15 -23.96
CA SER A 285 6.53 -1.11 -24.50
C SER A 285 5.59 -1.82 -23.53
N PHE A 286 4.70 -1.09 -22.85
CA PHE A 286 3.55 -1.70 -22.21
C PHE A 286 2.60 -2.20 -23.30
N CYS A 287 2.44 -3.52 -23.37
CA CYS A 287 1.66 -4.20 -24.39
C CYS A 287 0.17 -4.05 -24.09
N SER A 288 -0.52 -3.23 -24.88
CA SER A 288 -1.98 -3.15 -24.92
C SER A 288 -2.56 -4.45 -25.50
N ARG A 289 -3.06 -5.37 -24.66
CA ARG A 289 -3.95 -6.46 -25.13
C ARG A 289 -4.93 -6.89 -24.05
N TYR A 290 -6.10 -6.25 -24.04
CA TYR A 290 -7.36 -6.91 -23.70
C TYR A 290 -8.46 -6.31 -24.61
N ASN A 291 -8.80 -7.05 -25.68
CA ASN A 291 -10.10 -7.02 -26.34
C ASN A 291 -10.83 -8.29 -25.92
#